data_AF-A0AAD6ZCX0-F1
#
_entry.id   AF-A0AAD6ZCX0-F1
#
_cell.length_a   1.000
_cell.length_b   1.000
_cell.length_c   1.000
_cell.angle_alpha   90.00
_cell.angle_beta   90.00
_cell.angle_gamma   90.00
#
_symmetry.space_group_name_H-M   'P 1'
#
loop_
_entity.id
_entity.type
_entity.pdbx_description
1 polymer ?
#
loop_
_entity_poly.entity_id
_entity_poly.type
_entity_poly.pdbx_seq_one_letter_code
_entity_poly.pdbx_strand_id
1 'polypeptide(L)'
;MVLNMDVYATILDITMPSPPTPQKLLGPYYFGVVLNTFLYGILVLQVITYYQNYKKDKTWLRLFVLYLFVVESVNTGMCVAMIYEPLVGQFGTDKPMSFFPSLLPSQPILEVAVFVPVQFFYAWRISVIMRNYIAPAIICMASLASMVGAIWTAVIVAEVKSYLEKPKVDFTALLWSCTAAGADVIITASLFWSLRARKTGIRSTDDTIERIVRNAVQTGAITVAFTLLNTTLFVGLSNSTLNFVFDFAIPKLYSNALVSTLNARASGSDGGMMELRTTPTSRNAIAFSNTRQTGRTASSATQIVSSGDVTFKPSAHDLFLETKSDILALGVGDDTYLEAK
;
A
#
# COMPACT_ATOMS: atom_id res chain seq x y z
N MET A 1 -38.46 48.92 -22.69
CA MET A 1 -37.16 48.97 -21.98
C MET A 1 -37.17 47.98 -20.80
N VAL A 2 -37.53 46.71 -21.05
CA VAL A 2 -37.59 45.64 -20.02
C VAL A 2 -36.95 44.35 -20.54
N LEU A 3 -36.94 44.15 -21.87
CA LEU A 3 -36.30 43.03 -22.56
C LEU A 3 -34.76 42.95 -22.48
N ASN A 4 -34.08 43.94 -21.89
CA ASN A 4 -32.61 43.92 -21.76
C ASN A 4 -32.12 43.36 -20.41
N MET A 5 -32.96 43.27 -19.37
CA MET A 5 -32.52 42.73 -18.07
C MET A 5 -32.40 41.20 -18.08
N ASP A 6 -33.32 40.49 -18.74
CA ASP A 6 -33.28 39.02 -18.82
C ASP A 6 -32.12 38.52 -19.68
N VAL A 7 -31.79 39.27 -20.74
CA VAL A 7 -30.62 38.98 -21.58
C VAL A 7 -29.32 39.26 -20.82
N TYR A 8 -29.25 40.35 -20.05
CA TYR A 8 -28.09 40.61 -19.17
C TYR A 8 -27.96 39.58 -18.04
N ALA A 9 -29.07 39.13 -17.44
CA ALA A 9 -29.08 38.07 -16.42
C ALA A 9 -28.65 36.71 -17.02
N THR A 10 -29.12 36.39 -18.22
CA THR A 10 -28.72 35.17 -18.94
C THR A 10 -27.25 35.22 -19.38
N ILE A 11 -26.74 36.38 -19.81
CA ILE A 11 -25.33 36.57 -20.16
C ILE A 11 -24.45 36.56 -18.89
N LEU A 12 -24.93 37.07 -17.75
CA LEU A 12 -24.25 36.95 -16.45
C LEU A 12 -24.21 35.51 -15.94
N ASP A 13 -25.26 34.73 -16.12
CA ASP A 13 -25.30 33.28 -15.80
C ASP A 13 -24.38 32.44 -16.70
N ILE A 14 -24.15 32.87 -17.94
CA ILE A 14 -23.20 32.20 -18.86
C ILE A 14 -21.74 32.54 -18.53
N THR A 15 -21.48 33.66 -17.83
CA THR A 15 -20.12 34.15 -17.56
C THR A 15 -19.65 33.90 -16.13
N MET A 16 -20.56 33.59 -15.19
CA MET A 16 -20.18 33.19 -13.84
C MET A 16 -20.24 31.66 -13.73
N PRO A 17 -19.16 30.98 -13.31
CA PRO A 17 -19.24 29.55 -13.03
C PRO A 17 -20.36 29.33 -12.02
N SER A 18 -21.36 28.53 -12.40
CA SER A 18 -22.48 28.18 -11.52
C SER A 18 -21.94 27.80 -10.14
N PRO A 19 -22.50 28.32 -9.03
CA PRO A 19 -22.02 27.97 -7.70
C PRO A 19 -21.97 26.44 -7.57
N PRO A 20 -20.89 25.88 -7.00
CA PRO A 20 -20.69 24.44 -6.98
C PRO A 20 -21.88 23.75 -6.33
N THR A 21 -22.57 22.92 -7.11
CA THR A 21 -23.72 22.15 -6.63
C THR A 21 -23.29 21.25 -5.47
N PRO A 22 -24.14 21.01 -4.44
CA PRO A 22 -23.83 20.06 -3.37
C PRO A 22 -23.33 18.70 -3.86
N GLN A 23 -23.82 18.23 -5.01
CA GLN A 23 -23.36 16.99 -5.64
C GLN A 23 -21.88 17.00 -6.03
N LYS A 24 -21.34 18.15 -6.51
CA LYS A 24 -19.95 18.28 -6.96
C LYS A 24 -18.96 18.51 -5.82
N LEU A 25 -19.46 18.92 -4.64
CA LEU A 25 -18.66 19.27 -3.48
C LEU A 25 -18.76 18.21 -2.36
N LEU A 26 -19.96 17.78 -2.01
CA LEU A 26 -20.22 16.81 -0.93
C LEU A 26 -20.25 15.36 -1.42
N GLY A 27 -20.71 15.14 -2.66
CA GLY A 27 -20.75 13.82 -3.28
C GLY A 27 -19.38 13.12 -3.28
N PRO A 28 -18.29 13.78 -3.71
CA PRO A 28 -16.95 13.22 -3.67
C PRO A 28 -16.48 12.81 -2.28
N TYR A 29 -16.68 13.66 -1.27
CA TYR A 29 -16.35 13.30 0.11
C TYR A 29 -17.12 12.04 0.53
N TYR A 30 -18.40 11.94 0.20
CA TYR A 30 -19.23 10.77 0.55
C TYR A 30 -18.70 9.48 -0.05
N PHE A 31 -18.50 9.45 -1.37
CA PHE A 31 -17.97 8.25 -2.01
C PHE A 31 -16.54 7.93 -1.56
N GLY A 32 -15.72 8.94 -1.28
CA GLY A 32 -14.38 8.76 -0.70
C GLY A 32 -14.41 8.11 0.68
N VAL A 33 -15.28 8.56 1.58
CA VAL A 33 -15.43 7.97 2.92
C VAL A 33 -16.00 6.56 2.87
N VAL A 34 -16.96 6.30 1.96
CA VAL A 34 -17.49 4.94 1.73
C VAL A 34 -16.38 4.00 1.25
N LEU A 35 -15.58 4.44 0.28
CA LEU A 35 -14.45 3.65 -0.23
C LEU A 35 -13.37 3.42 0.84
N ASN A 36 -13.03 4.45 1.62
CA ASN A 36 -12.12 4.37 2.76
C ASN A 36 -12.59 3.31 3.76
N THR A 37 -13.88 3.34 4.13
CA THR A 37 -14.48 2.40 5.09
C THR A 37 -14.48 0.97 4.54
N PHE A 38 -14.78 0.79 3.25
CA PHE A 38 -14.71 -0.50 2.59
C PHE A 38 -13.29 -1.09 2.62
N LEU A 39 -12.29 -0.31 2.23
CA LEU A 39 -10.87 -0.72 2.26
C LEU A 39 -10.37 -0.97 3.69
N TYR A 40 -10.89 -0.24 4.67
CA TYR A 40 -10.62 -0.51 6.09
C TYR A 40 -11.17 -1.88 6.53
N GLY A 41 -12.35 -2.28 6.05
CA GLY A 41 -12.87 -3.63 6.28
C GLY A 41 -11.94 -4.74 5.76
N ILE A 42 -11.34 -4.53 4.58
CA ILE A 42 -10.34 -5.45 4.03
C ILE A 42 -9.10 -5.48 4.93
N LEU A 43 -8.63 -4.33 5.40
CA LEU A 43 -7.48 -4.24 6.29
C LEU A 43 -7.71 -5.02 7.59
N VAL A 44 -8.90 -4.90 8.20
CA VAL A 44 -9.28 -5.67 9.40
C VAL A 44 -9.11 -7.17 9.17
N LEU A 45 -9.64 -7.69 8.05
CA LEU A 45 -9.50 -9.11 7.70
C LEU A 45 -8.03 -9.53 7.49
N GLN A 46 -7.24 -8.68 6.82
CA GLN A 46 -5.81 -8.93 6.62
C GLN A 46 -5.03 -8.94 7.93
N VAL A 47 -5.33 -8.02 8.85
CA VAL A 47 -4.70 -7.95 10.19
C VAL A 47 -5.07 -9.17 11.03
N ILE A 48 -6.33 -9.59 11.03
CA ILE A 48 -6.76 -10.82 11.72
C ILE A 48 -6.00 -12.03 11.18
N THR A 49 -5.95 -12.17 9.86
CA THR A 49 -5.22 -13.25 9.18
C THR A 49 -3.73 -13.24 9.56
N TYR A 50 -3.12 -12.05 9.61
CA TYR A 50 -1.73 -11.88 10.00
C TYR A 50 -1.47 -12.40 11.42
N TYR A 51 -2.28 -12.00 12.41
CA TYR A 51 -2.10 -12.42 13.80
C TYR A 51 -2.43 -13.90 14.05
N GLN A 52 -3.30 -14.50 13.23
CA GLN A 52 -3.61 -15.93 13.31
C GLN A 52 -2.46 -16.79 12.78
N ASN A 53 -1.88 -16.42 11.64
CA ASN A 53 -0.91 -17.25 10.92
C ASN A 53 0.54 -16.99 11.34
N TYR A 54 0.89 -15.77 11.79
CA TYR A 54 2.28 -15.35 12.02
C TYR A 54 2.60 -15.11 13.50
N LYS A 55 2.37 -16.10 14.36
CA LYS A 55 2.60 -15.97 15.82
C LYS A 55 4.07 -15.78 16.21
N LYS A 56 5.00 -16.27 15.38
CA LYS A 56 6.46 -16.22 15.62
C LYS A 56 7.18 -15.08 14.91
N ASP A 57 6.46 -14.17 14.24
CA ASP A 57 7.08 -13.01 13.58
C ASP A 57 7.80 -12.10 14.59
N LYS A 58 8.86 -11.44 14.13
CA LYS A 58 9.62 -10.46 14.92
C LYS A 58 8.69 -9.43 15.54
N THR A 59 8.88 -9.15 16.83
CA THR A 59 8.00 -8.25 17.62
C THR A 59 7.84 -6.88 16.96
N TRP A 60 8.90 -6.32 16.38
CA TRP A 60 8.83 -5.04 15.67
C TRP A 60 7.82 -5.06 14.51
N LEU A 61 7.76 -6.14 13.72
CA LEU A 61 6.84 -6.23 12.59
C LEU A 61 5.39 -6.35 13.07
N ARG A 62 5.17 -7.11 14.15
CA ARG A 62 3.85 -7.23 14.78
C ARG A 62 3.38 -5.88 15.33
N LEU A 63 4.25 -5.17 16.05
CA LEU A 63 3.97 -3.82 16.55
C LEU A 63 3.70 -2.84 15.39
N PHE A 64 4.40 -2.98 14.27
CA PHE A 64 4.17 -2.15 13.10
C PHE A 64 2.80 -2.40 12.45
N VAL A 65 2.37 -3.65 12.32
CA VAL A 65 1.01 -3.98 11.85
C VAL A 65 -0.06 -3.47 12.83
N LEU A 66 0.19 -3.56 14.14
CA LEU A 66 -0.71 -2.99 15.15
C LEU A 66 -0.79 -1.47 15.04
N TYR A 67 0.35 -0.79 14.87
CA TYR A 67 0.43 0.65 14.68
C TYR A 67 -0.41 1.08 13.47
N LEU A 68 -0.22 0.44 12.32
CA LEU A 68 -1.01 0.73 11.12
C LEU A 68 -2.50 0.54 11.40
N PHE A 69 -2.89 -0.58 12.01
CA PHE A 69 -4.28 -0.83 12.36
C PHE A 69 -4.90 0.27 13.23
N VAL A 70 -4.20 0.73 14.28
CA VAL A 70 -4.69 1.78 15.18
C VAL A 70 -4.82 3.13 14.45
N VAL A 71 -3.77 3.56 13.74
CA VAL A 71 -3.80 4.83 13.00
C VAL A 71 -4.89 4.81 11.93
N GLU A 72 -5.03 3.69 11.23
CA GLU A 72 -6.04 3.50 10.20
C GLU A 72 -7.46 3.52 10.77
N SER A 73 -7.67 2.97 11.96
CA SER A 73 -8.95 3.02 12.69
C SER A 73 -9.32 4.45 13.05
N VAL A 74 -8.35 5.21 13.57
CA VAL A 74 -8.53 6.64 13.90
C VAL A 74 -8.84 7.43 12.64
N ASN A 75 -8.10 7.21 11.54
CA ASN A 75 -8.36 7.85 10.26
C ASN A 75 -9.79 7.59 9.78
N THR A 76 -10.25 6.34 9.76
CA THR A 76 -11.61 6.02 9.31
C THR A 76 -12.67 6.64 10.21
N GLY A 77 -12.49 6.62 11.53
CA GLY A 77 -13.39 7.31 12.46
C GLY A 77 -13.46 8.82 12.22
N MET A 78 -12.31 9.46 11.99
CA MET A 78 -12.22 10.90 11.67
C MET A 78 -12.86 11.22 10.32
N CYS A 79 -12.69 10.39 9.29
CA CYS A 79 -13.35 10.56 7.99
C CYS A 79 -14.89 10.53 8.13
N VAL A 80 -15.42 9.59 8.91
CA VAL A 80 -16.86 9.45 9.16
C VAL A 80 -17.40 10.66 9.94
N ALA A 81 -16.70 11.09 10.98
CA ALA A 81 -17.08 12.29 11.74
C ALA A 81 -17.01 13.56 10.89
N MET A 82 -15.98 13.68 10.04
CA MET A 82 -15.76 14.81 9.14
C MET A 82 -16.91 14.97 8.16
N ILE A 83 -17.43 13.88 7.58
CA ILE A 83 -18.53 13.97 6.62
C ILE A 83 -19.91 14.10 7.27
N TYR A 84 -20.05 13.64 8.51
CA TYR A 84 -21.28 13.82 9.27
C TYR A 84 -21.63 15.30 9.47
N GLU A 85 -20.63 16.15 9.71
CA GLU A 85 -20.82 17.61 9.89
C GLU A 85 -21.55 18.26 8.71
N PRO A 86 -21.05 18.23 7.46
CA PRO A 86 -21.70 18.89 6.33
C PRO A 86 -23.00 18.21 5.88
N LEU A 87 -23.14 16.89 6.04
CA LEU A 87 -24.32 16.16 5.56
C LEU A 87 -25.49 16.18 6.53
N VAL A 88 -25.23 16.04 7.84
CA VAL A 88 -26.27 15.89 8.86
C VAL A 88 -26.24 17.05 9.84
N GLY A 89 -25.05 17.39 10.37
CA GLY A 89 -24.91 18.42 11.40
C GLY A 89 -25.28 19.84 10.91
N GLN A 90 -25.08 20.12 9.63
CA GLN A 90 -25.34 21.42 9.00
C GLN A 90 -26.39 21.33 7.89
N PHE A 91 -27.24 20.31 7.93
CA PHE A 91 -28.29 20.09 6.93
C PHE A 91 -29.22 21.31 6.84
N GLY A 92 -29.51 21.75 5.60
CA GLY A 92 -30.35 22.93 5.35
C GLY A 92 -29.65 24.28 5.55
N THR A 93 -28.33 24.32 5.72
CA THR A 93 -27.53 25.56 5.76
C THR A 93 -26.57 25.66 4.58
N ASP A 94 -26.17 26.88 4.20
CA ASP A 94 -25.22 27.13 3.09
C ASP A 94 -23.75 26.96 3.50
N LYS A 95 -23.48 26.69 4.78
CA LYS A 95 -22.12 26.57 5.33
C LYS A 95 -21.28 25.48 4.65
N PRO A 96 -21.79 24.26 4.39
CA PRO A 96 -21.03 23.19 3.74
C PRO A 96 -20.56 23.52 2.32
N MET A 97 -21.23 24.48 1.66
CA MET A 97 -20.86 24.93 0.31
C MET A 97 -19.78 26.02 0.33
N SER A 98 -19.59 26.68 1.46
CA SER A 98 -18.68 27.83 1.59
C SER A 98 -17.41 27.48 2.37
N PHE A 99 -17.50 26.57 3.34
CA PHE A 99 -16.41 26.24 4.26
C PHE A 99 -16.02 24.76 4.22
N PHE A 100 -14.74 24.49 4.42
CA PHE A 100 -14.22 23.14 4.62
C PHE A 100 -14.80 22.53 5.90
N PRO A 101 -15.01 21.20 5.93
CA PRO A 101 -15.31 20.48 7.16
C PRO A 101 -14.25 20.73 8.23
N SER A 102 -14.67 20.87 9.49
CA SER A 102 -13.78 21.22 10.60
C SER A 102 -12.65 20.22 10.83
N LEU A 103 -12.89 18.94 10.51
CA LEU A 103 -11.94 17.85 10.67
C LEU A 103 -11.09 17.59 9.42
N LEU A 104 -11.30 18.31 8.31
CA LEU A 104 -10.50 18.17 7.09
C LEU A 104 -8.98 18.36 7.33
N PRO A 105 -8.52 19.33 8.15
CA PRO A 105 -7.09 19.49 8.46
C PRO A 105 -6.43 18.28 9.12
N SER A 106 -7.20 17.38 9.74
CA SER A 106 -6.67 16.16 10.35
C SER A 106 -6.29 15.10 9.33
N GLN A 107 -6.86 15.15 8.12
CA GLN A 107 -6.65 14.13 7.07
C GLN A 107 -5.18 14.06 6.63
N PRO A 108 -4.52 15.16 6.21
CA PRO A 108 -3.12 15.08 5.78
C PRO A 108 -2.20 14.53 6.88
N ILE A 109 -2.48 14.84 8.16
CA ILE A 109 -1.67 14.37 9.28
C ILE A 109 -1.78 12.84 9.44
N LEU A 110 -3.01 12.31 9.38
CA LEU A 110 -3.26 10.88 9.53
C LEU A 110 -2.76 10.09 8.32
N GLU A 111 -2.84 10.65 7.12
CA GLU A 111 -2.29 10.06 5.91
C GLU A 111 -0.77 9.91 5.98
N VAL A 112 -0.05 10.95 6.42
CA VAL A 112 1.40 10.93 6.65
C VAL A 112 1.81 9.91 7.70
N ALA A 113 1.04 9.80 8.77
CA ALA A 113 1.28 8.81 9.81
C ALA A 113 1.23 7.37 9.25
N VAL A 114 0.53 7.14 8.13
CA VAL A 114 0.47 5.85 7.45
C VAL A 114 1.55 5.73 6.36
N PHE A 115 1.62 6.69 5.43
CA PHE A 115 2.46 6.53 4.24
C PHE A 115 3.96 6.59 4.57
N VAL A 116 4.42 7.46 5.49
CA VAL A 116 5.87 7.61 5.76
C VAL A 116 6.46 6.31 6.30
N PRO A 117 5.88 5.68 7.35
CA PRO A 117 6.38 4.40 7.83
C PRO A 117 6.31 3.29 6.78
N VAL A 118 5.25 3.27 5.95
CA VAL A 118 5.09 2.28 4.87
C VAL A 118 6.16 2.47 3.78
N GLN A 119 6.43 3.70 3.36
CA GLN A 119 7.46 3.99 2.36
C GLN A 119 8.86 3.68 2.90
N PHE A 120 9.15 3.97 4.17
CA PHE A 120 10.40 3.56 4.81
C PHE A 120 10.53 2.03 4.91
N PHE A 121 9.45 1.32 5.20
CA PHE A 121 9.44 -0.15 5.17
C PHE A 121 9.81 -0.67 3.77
N TYR A 122 9.21 -0.14 2.72
CA TYR A 122 9.53 -0.53 1.34
C TYR A 122 10.94 -0.11 0.93
N ALA A 123 11.42 1.07 1.32
CA ALA A 123 12.78 1.53 1.06
C ALA A 123 13.81 0.61 1.72
N TRP A 124 13.61 0.24 2.99
CA TRP A 124 14.42 -0.74 3.70
C TRP A 124 14.42 -2.08 2.95
N ARG A 125 13.24 -2.58 2.57
CA ARG A 125 13.12 -3.83 1.82
C ARG A 125 13.86 -3.79 0.48
N ILE A 126 13.75 -2.70 -0.28
CA ILE A 126 14.47 -2.50 -1.54
C ILE A 126 15.98 -2.47 -1.30
N SER A 127 16.45 -1.82 -0.23
CA SER A 127 17.88 -1.74 0.09
C SER A 127 18.50 -3.12 0.32
N VAL A 128 17.75 -4.01 0.97
CA VAL A 128 18.19 -5.39 1.21
C VAL A 128 18.15 -6.20 -0.09
N ILE A 129 17.06 -6.14 -0.86
CA ILE A 129 16.91 -6.94 -2.09
C ILE A 129 17.85 -6.48 -3.22
N MET A 130 18.08 -5.17 -3.38
CA MET A 130 18.87 -4.65 -4.51
C MET A 130 20.35 -4.45 -4.14
N ARG A 131 20.70 -4.51 -2.85
CA ARG A 131 22.05 -4.20 -2.33
C ARG A 131 22.59 -2.85 -2.80
N ASN A 132 21.68 -1.92 -3.12
CA ASN A 132 21.95 -0.56 -3.58
C ASN A 132 21.13 0.43 -2.74
N TYR A 133 21.80 1.46 -2.24
CA TYR A 133 21.21 2.45 -1.34
C TYR A 133 20.69 3.71 -2.04
N ILE A 134 20.97 3.90 -3.34
CA ILE A 134 20.57 5.09 -4.08
C ILE A 134 19.03 5.21 -4.16
N ALA A 135 18.34 4.17 -4.62
CA ALA A 135 16.88 4.19 -4.72
C ALA A 135 16.19 4.34 -3.35
N PRO A 136 16.55 3.57 -2.29
CA PRO A 136 16.06 3.80 -0.94
C PRO A 136 16.28 5.22 -0.42
N ALA A 137 17.45 5.82 -0.66
CA ALA A 137 17.74 7.19 -0.23
C ALA A 137 16.81 8.20 -0.92
N ILE A 138 16.57 8.06 -2.22
CA ILE A 138 15.64 8.91 -2.97
C ILE A 138 14.21 8.74 -2.44
N ILE A 139 13.77 7.51 -2.18
CA ILE A 139 12.45 7.23 -1.60
C ILE A 139 12.31 7.92 -0.24
N CYS A 140 13.31 7.81 0.63
CA CYS A 140 13.26 8.43 1.96
C CYS A 140 13.22 9.96 1.86
N MET A 141 14.02 10.57 0.98
CA MET A 141 14.00 12.02 0.77
C MET A 141 12.63 12.49 0.23
N ALA A 142 12.07 11.77 -0.75
CA ALA A 142 10.75 12.08 -1.29
C ALA A 142 9.65 11.92 -0.23
N SER A 143 9.73 10.89 0.62
CA SER A 143 8.79 10.67 1.72
C SER A 143 8.83 11.78 2.77
N LEU A 144 10.03 12.28 3.11
CA LEU A 144 10.20 13.41 4.02
C LEU A 144 9.69 14.72 3.41
N ALA A 145 9.95 14.97 2.12
CA ALA A 145 9.39 16.12 1.42
C ALA A 145 7.86 16.08 1.38
N SER A 146 7.29 14.90 1.14
CA SER A 146 5.85 14.62 1.19
C SER A 146 5.27 14.92 2.57
N MET A 147 5.93 14.46 3.64
CA MET A 147 5.54 14.76 5.03
C MET A 147 5.51 16.27 5.33
N VAL A 148 6.54 17.00 4.90
CA VAL A 148 6.58 18.46 5.08
C VAL A 148 5.43 19.12 4.32
N GLY A 149 5.20 18.71 3.07
CA GLY A 149 4.09 19.22 2.26
C GLY A 149 2.73 18.99 2.93
N ALA A 150 2.48 17.78 3.43
CA ALA A 150 1.22 17.41 4.07
C ALA A 150 0.96 18.15 5.38
N ILE A 151 1.99 18.28 6.25
CA ILE A 151 1.87 19.07 7.49
C ILE A 151 1.60 20.53 7.16
N TRP A 152 2.29 21.08 6.14
CA TRP A 152 2.05 22.44 5.67
C TRP A 152 0.61 22.59 5.17
N THR A 153 0.13 21.67 4.33
CA THR A 153 -1.26 21.62 3.86
C THR A 153 -2.25 21.60 5.02
N ALA A 154 -2.03 20.76 6.03
CA ALA A 154 -2.91 20.71 7.21
C ALA A 154 -3.01 22.06 7.93
N VAL A 155 -1.87 22.74 8.15
CA VAL A 155 -1.85 24.07 8.79
C VAL A 155 -2.62 25.09 7.96
N ILE A 156 -2.36 25.17 6.65
CA ILE A 156 -3.04 26.15 5.78
C ILE A 156 -4.53 25.85 5.68
N VAL A 157 -4.95 24.58 5.59
CA VAL A 157 -6.39 24.24 5.57
C VAL A 157 -7.08 24.57 6.90
N ALA A 158 -6.36 24.49 8.04
CA ALA A 158 -6.90 24.89 9.33
C ALA A 158 -7.09 26.42 9.45
N GLU A 159 -6.22 27.20 8.81
CA GLU A 159 -6.33 28.67 8.73
C GLU A 159 -7.37 29.11 7.69
N VAL A 160 -7.25 28.56 6.49
CA VAL A 160 -8.02 28.86 5.30
C VAL A 160 -9.26 27.96 5.28
N LYS A 161 -10.27 28.35 6.06
CA LYS A 161 -11.50 27.56 6.24
C LYS A 161 -12.45 27.60 5.04
N SER A 162 -12.19 28.44 4.03
CA SER A 162 -13.12 28.71 2.92
C SER A 162 -12.63 28.13 1.59
N TYR A 163 -13.55 27.59 0.78
CA TYR A 163 -13.24 27.10 -0.57
C TYR A 163 -12.76 28.21 -1.52
N LEU A 164 -13.16 29.47 -1.29
CA LEU A 164 -12.71 30.61 -2.11
C LEU A 164 -11.21 30.86 -2.03
N GLU A 165 -10.61 30.48 -0.91
CA GLU A 165 -9.19 30.65 -0.64
C GLU A 165 -8.39 29.36 -0.88
N LYS A 166 -9.03 28.32 -1.45
CA LYS A 166 -8.39 27.06 -1.87
C LYS A 166 -7.08 27.26 -2.66
N PRO A 167 -6.92 28.27 -3.54
CA PRO A 167 -5.66 28.47 -4.26
C PRO A 167 -4.42 28.64 -3.37
N LYS A 168 -4.59 29.05 -2.09
CA LYS A 168 -3.49 29.12 -1.12
C LYS A 168 -2.96 27.74 -0.70
N VAL A 169 -3.81 26.72 -0.77
CA VAL A 169 -3.48 25.33 -0.40
C VAL A 169 -2.79 24.60 -1.57
N ASP A 170 -3.09 24.98 -2.81
CA ASP A 170 -2.71 24.22 -4.01
C ASP A 170 -1.21 23.94 -4.10
N PHE A 171 -0.34 24.91 -3.81
CA PHE A 171 1.11 24.70 -3.85
C PHE A 171 1.58 23.62 -2.87
N THR A 172 1.08 23.67 -1.62
CA THR A 172 1.47 22.73 -0.56
C THR A 172 0.96 21.33 -0.84
N ALA A 173 -0.29 21.22 -1.32
CA ALA A 173 -0.91 19.97 -1.69
C ALA A 173 -0.23 19.33 -2.91
N LEU A 174 0.23 20.14 -3.88
CA LEU A 174 1.01 19.66 -5.02
C LEU A 174 2.39 19.15 -4.62
N LEU A 175 3.09 19.87 -3.73
CA LEU A 175 4.37 19.43 -3.21
C LEU A 175 4.23 18.05 -2.56
N TRP A 176 3.22 17.89 -1.70
CA TRP A 176 2.89 16.63 -1.07
C TRP A 176 2.57 15.54 -2.11
N SER A 177 1.58 15.77 -2.97
CA SER A 177 1.07 14.76 -3.91
C SER A 177 2.13 14.31 -4.91
N CYS A 178 2.89 15.23 -5.49
CA CYS A 178 3.90 14.91 -6.49
C CYS A 178 5.08 14.13 -5.91
N THR A 179 5.53 14.49 -4.71
CA THR A 179 6.64 13.78 -4.05
C THR A 179 6.22 12.39 -3.57
N ALA A 180 4.98 12.24 -3.06
CA ALA A 180 4.41 10.93 -2.72
C ALA A 180 4.25 10.02 -3.95
N ALA A 181 3.65 10.54 -5.03
CA ALA A 181 3.47 9.79 -6.28
C ALA A 181 4.83 9.38 -6.90
N GLY A 182 5.81 10.28 -6.86
CA GLY A 182 7.18 9.98 -7.29
C GLY A 182 7.81 8.84 -6.50
N ALA A 183 7.67 8.85 -5.16
CA ALA A 183 8.14 7.78 -4.31
C ALA A 183 7.48 6.43 -4.65
N ASP A 184 6.17 6.41 -4.87
CA ASP A 184 5.43 5.19 -5.20
C ASP A 184 5.83 4.58 -6.54
N VAL A 185 6.05 5.43 -7.55
CA VAL A 185 6.54 4.98 -8.86
C VAL A 185 7.92 4.36 -8.72
N ILE A 186 8.82 4.98 -7.95
CA ILE A 186 10.16 4.45 -7.70
C ILE A 186 10.09 3.13 -6.93
N ILE A 187 9.25 3.02 -5.90
CA ILE A 187 9.05 1.78 -5.13
C ILE A 187 8.54 0.67 -6.06
N THR A 188 7.48 0.94 -6.81
CA THR A 188 6.84 -0.06 -7.68
C THR A 188 7.80 -0.51 -8.79
N ALA A 189 8.51 0.43 -9.43
CA ALA A 189 9.51 0.12 -10.45
C ALA A 189 10.71 -0.67 -9.88
N SER A 190 11.17 -0.30 -8.68
CA SER A 190 12.28 -1.00 -8.01
C SER A 190 11.91 -2.44 -7.65
N LEU A 191 10.71 -2.64 -7.10
CA LEU A 191 10.19 -3.98 -6.81
C LEU A 191 10.01 -4.81 -8.08
N PHE A 192 9.47 -4.22 -9.14
CA PHE A 192 9.34 -4.88 -10.44
C PHE A 192 10.70 -5.29 -11.03
N TRP A 193 11.68 -4.39 -10.98
CA TRP A 193 13.02 -4.68 -11.47
C TRP A 193 13.70 -5.78 -10.64
N SER A 194 13.52 -5.76 -9.32
CA SER A 194 14.10 -6.77 -8.42
C SER A 194 13.66 -8.20 -8.76
N LEU A 195 12.42 -8.36 -9.25
CA LEU A 195 11.89 -9.64 -9.70
C LEU A 195 12.61 -10.19 -10.93
N ARG A 196 12.99 -9.31 -11.86
CA ARG A 196 13.69 -9.70 -13.10
C ARG A 196 15.14 -10.07 -12.84
N ALA A 197 15.77 -9.44 -11.85
CA ALA A 197 17.19 -9.57 -11.58
C ALA A 197 17.56 -10.82 -10.78
N ARG A 198 16.63 -11.42 -10.00
CA ARG A 198 16.95 -12.52 -9.08
C ARG A 198 16.43 -13.87 -9.59
N LYS A 199 17.37 -14.79 -9.82
CA LYS A 199 17.19 -16.25 -9.75
C LYS A 199 18.22 -16.76 -8.75
N THR A 200 17.80 -17.10 -7.53
CA THR A 200 18.73 -17.51 -6.45
C THR A 200 19.18 -18.96 -6.60
N GLY A 201 18.50 -19.75 -7.46
CA GLY A 201 18.87 -21.12 -7.77
C GLY A 201 18.28 -22.16 -6.81
N ILE A 202 17.56 -21.72 -5.77
CA ILE A 202 16.81 -22.58 -4.85
C ILE A 202 15.32 -22.40 -5.13
N ARG A 203 14.73 -23.41 -5.77
CA ARG A 203 13.36 -23.35 -6.33
C ARG A 203 12.29 -22.91 -5.31
N SER A 204 12.27 -23.47 -4.11
CA SER A 204 11.26 -23.13 -3.09
C SER A 204 11.36 -21.70 -2.56
N THR A 205 12.58 -21.16 -2.50
CA THR A 205 12.85 -19.80 -2.03
C THR A 205 12.52 -18.79 -3.11
N ASP A 206 12.94 -19.08 -4.35
CA ASP A 206 12.62 -18.29 -5.53
C ASP A 206 11.11 -18.16 -5.71
N ASP A 207 10.35 -19.26 -5.58
CA ASP A 207 8.89 -19.27 -5.72
C ASP A 207 8.19 -18.37 -4.67
N THR A 208 8.66 -18.40 -3.43
CA THR A 208 8.09 -17.59 -2.34
C THR A 208 8.41 -16.11 -2.53
N ILE A 209 9.67 -15.77 -2.84
CA ILE A 209 10.09 -14.39 -3.08
C ILE A 209 9.35 -13.82 -4.30
N GLU A 210 9.25 -14.59 -5.38
CA GLU A 210 8.54 -14.19 -6.60
C GLU A 210 7.09 -13.83 -6.30
N ARG A 211 6.39 -14.66 -5.51
CA ARG A 211 5.01 -14.38 -5.12
C ARG A 211 4.87 -13.11 -4.31
N ILE A 212 5.73 -12.90 -3.31
CA ILE A 212 5.67 -11.70 -2.46
C ILE A 212 5.96 -10.45 -3.30
N VAL A 213 6.95 -10.49 -4.19
CA VAL A 213 7.28 -9.36 -5.06
C VAL A 213 6.16 -9.11 -6.08
N ARG A 214 5.58 -10.15 -6.67
CA ARG A 214 4.45 -10.04 -7.60
C ARG A 214 3.23 -9.41 -6.93
N ASN A 215 2.89 -9.84 -5.71
CA ASN A 215 1.81 -9.24 -4.92
C ASN A 215 2.09 -7.77 -4.59
N ALA A 216 3.33 -7.44 -4.21
CA ALA A 216 3.73 -6.07 -3.93
C ALA A 216 3.68 -5.17 -5.18
N VAL A 217 4.05 -5.69 -6.36
CA VAL A 217 3.93 -4.96 -7.64
C VAL A 217 2.46 -4.75 -8.03
N GLN A 218 1.62 -5.77 -7.90
CA GLN A 218 0.19 -5.64 -8.22
C GLN A 218 -0.51 -4.62 -7.33
N THR A 219 -0.25 -4.68 -6.02
CA THR A 219 -0.83 -3.73 -5.06
C THR A 219 -0.21 -2.33 -5.15
N GLY A 220 1.09 -2.23 -5.44
CA GLY A 220 1.78 -0.97 -5.73
C GLY A 220 1.24 -0.27 -6.98
N ALA A 221 0.96 -1.01 -8.05
CA ALA A 221 0.38 -0.46 -9.28
C ALA A 221 -1.01 0.16 -9.04
N ILE A 222 -1.84 -0.45 -8.19
CA ILE A 222 -3.14 0.12 -7.79
C ILE A 222 -2.93 1.45 -7.04
N THR A 223 -1.96 1.49 -6.12
CA THR A 223 -1.64 2.70 -5.34
C THR A 223 -1.18 3.83 -6.25
N VAL A 224 -0.25 3.55 -7.20
CA VAL A 224 0.20 4.51 -8.22
C VAL A 224 -0.95 5.02 -9.08
N ALA A 225 -1.87 4.14 -9.50
CA ALA A 225 -3.02 4.55 -10.30
C ALA A 225 -3.92 5.53 -9.52
N PHE A 226 -4.16 5.27 -8.24
CA PHE A 226 -4.97 6.14 -7.38
C PHE A 226 -4.29 7.48 -7.09
N THR A 227 -2.98 7.50 -6.82
CA THR A 227 -2.23 8.74 -6.58
C THR A 227 -2.15 9.61 -7.84
N LEU A 228 -1.99 9.00 -9.02
CA LEU A 228 -2.06 9.72 -10.30
C LEU A 228 -3.46 10.28 -10.56
N LEU A 229 -4.53 9.51 -10.31
CA LEU A 229 -5.91 9.99 -10.45
C LEU A 229 -6.19 11.14 -9.48
N ASN A 230 -5.81 11.02 -8.21
CA ASN A 230 -5.94 12.08 -7.21
C ASN A 230 -5.25 13.38 -7.68
N THR A 231 -3.97 13.29 -8.06
CA THR A 231 -3.18 14.44 -8.51
C THR A 231 -3.75 15.07 -9.79
N THR A 232 -4.14 14.24 -10.76
CA THR A 232 -4.71 14.72 -12.03
C THR A 232 -6.04 15.43 -11.81
N LEU A 233 -6.92 14.88 -10.97
CA LEU A 233 -8.21 15.50 -10.65
C LEU A 233 -8.03 16.77 -9.82
N PHE A 234 -7.07 16.78 -8.89
CA PHE A 234 -6.76 17.96 -8.08
C PHE A 234 -6.34 19.16 -8.95
N VAL A 235 -5.49 18.92 -9.95
CA VAL A 235 -5.03 19.97 -10.90
C VAL A 235 -6.10 20.30 -11.93
N GLY A 236 -6.78 19.29 -12.48
CA GLY A 236 -7.69 19.44 -13.61
C GLY A 236 -9.06 20.00 -13.25
N LEU A 237 -9.51 19.84 -12.00
CA LEU A 237 -10.86 20.20 -11.56
C LEU A 237 -10.82 21.08 -10.30
N SER A 238 -10.34 22.32 -10.45
CA SER A 238 -10.20 23.29 -9.35
C SER A 238 -11.51 23.60 -8.61
N ASN A 239 -12.67 23.48 -9.27
CA ASN A 239 -14.00 23.77 -8.73
C ASN A 239 -14.72 22.53 -8.17
N SER A 240 -14.04 21.38 -8.03
CA SER A 240 -14.64 20.16 -7.49
C SER A 240 -13.71 19.46 -6.52
N THR A 241 -14.29 18.71 -5.59
CA THR A 241 -13.60 17.90 -4.58
C THR A 241 -13.44 16.45 -5.04
N LEU A 242 -13.57 16.15 -6.34
CA LEU A 242 -13.49 14.80 -6.90
C LEU A 242 -12.19 14.06 -6.58
N ASN A 243 -11.10 14.79 -6.36
CA ASN A 243 -9.83 14.23 -5.92
C ASN A 243 -9.97 13.45 -4.60
N PHE A 244 -10.79 13.94 -3.66
CA PHE A 244 -10.99 13.33 -2.34
C PHE A 244 -11.60 11.92 -2.36
N VAL A 245 -12.25 11.51 -3.46
CA VAL A 245 -12.69 10.12 -3.64
C VAL A 245 -11.49 9.18 -3.61
N PHE A 246 -10.41 9.58 -4.26
CA PHE A 246 -9.18 8.79 -4.36
C PHE A 246 -8.24 9.07 -3.19
N ASP A 247 -8.14 10.33 -2.78
CA ASP A 247 -7.32 10.79 -1.63
C ASP A 247 -7.58 9.94 -0.38
N PHE A 248 -8.84 9.84 0.05
CA PHE A 248 -9.19 9.08 1.25
C PHE A 248 -8.96 7.57 1.10
N ALA A 249 -8.88 7.03 -0.11
CA ALA A 249 -8.61 5.62 -0.33
C ALA A 249 -7.11 5.28 -0.26
N ILE A 250 -6.23 6.22 -0.62
CA ILE A 250 -4.78 6.02 -0.72
C ILE A 250 -4.13 5.49 0.57
N PRO A 251 -4.31 6.06 1.78
CA PRO A 251 -3.69 5.51 3.00
C PRO A 251 -4.11 4.05 3.27
N LYS A 252 -5.35 3.71 2.90
CA LYS A 252 -5.91 2.37 3.05
C LYS A 252 -5.25 1.40 2.08
N LEU A 253 -4.97 1.85 0.87
CA LEU A 253 -4.24 1.06 -0.13
C LEU A 253 -2.80 0.78 0.32
N TYR A 254 -2.10 1.75 0.90
CA TYR A 254 -0.76 1.53 1.48
C TYR A 254 -0.77 0.44 2.56
N SER A 255 -1.68 0.57 3.53
CA SER A 255 -1.80 -0.41 4.63
C SER A 255 -2.17 -1.80 4.11
N ASN A 256 -3.14 -1.88 3.21
CA ASN A 256 -3.56 -3.14 2.59
C ASN A 256 -2.45 -3.77 1.73
N ALA A 257 -1.71 -2.98 0.95
CA ALA A 257 -0.59 -3.46 0.14
C ALA A 257 0.51 -4.07 1.02
N LEU A 258 0.84 -3.40 2.12
CA LEU A 258 1.86 -3.84 3.05
C LEU A 258 1.45 -5.13 3.77
N VAL A 259 0.26 -5.15 4.39
CA VAL A 259 -0.19 -6.34 5.15
C VAL A 259 -0.45 -7.51 4.20
N SER A 260 -0.97 -7.28 2.99
CA SER A 260 -1.08 -8.31 1.95
C SER A 260 0.27 -8.91 1.57
N THR A 261 1.30 -8.06 1.42
CA THR A 261 2.67 -8.50 1.18
C THR A 261 3.20 -9.40 2.31
N LEU A 262 2.91 -9.05 3.56
CA LEU A 262 3.27 -9.87 4.72
C LEU A 262 2.49 -11.19 4.75
N ASN A 263 1.21 -11.18 4.41
CA ASN A 263 0.37 -12.37 4.40
C ASN A 263 0.66 -13.32 3.22
N ALA A 264 1.31 -12.82 2.16
CA ALA A 264 1.71 -13.64 1.01
C ALA A 264 2.79 -14.68 1.35
N ARG A 265 3.48 -14.55 2.50
CA ARG A 265 4.57 -15.44 2.92
C ARG A 265 4.12 -16.88 3.22
N ALA A 266 2.87 -17.09 3.65
CA ALA A 266 2.41 -18.40 4.15
C ALA A 266 1.48 -19.15 3.18
N SER A 267 0.89 -18.47 2.19
CA SER A 267 -0.09 -19.10 1.29
C SER A 267 0.50 -20.12 0.30
N GLY A 268 1.74 -20.57 0.48
CA GLY A 268 2.38 -21.63 -0.29
C GLY A 268 1.93 -23.06 0.05
N SER A 269 1.06 -23.26 1.04
CA SER A 269 0.52 -24.59 1.39
C SER A 269 -1.00 -24.74 1.30
N ASP A 270 -1.76 -23.67 1.04
CA ASP A 270 -3.20 -23.75 0.80
C ASP A 270 -3.62 -22.62 -0.13
N GLY A 271 -3.66 -22.93 -1.42
CA GLY A 271 -4.32 -22.09 -2.41
C GLY A 271 -5.81 -22.34 -2.36
N GLY A 272 -6.58 -21.35 -1.91
CA GLY A 272 -8.03 -21.44 -1.99
C GLY A 272 -8.71 -20.36 -1.17
N MET A 273 -9.39 -19.46 -1.86
CA MET A 273 -10.63 -18.82 -1.45
C MET A 273 -11.30 -19.52 -0.26
N MET A 274 -11.68 -18.76 0.77
CA MET A 274 -12.41 -19.19 1.97
C MET A 274 -13.45 -20.29 1.64
N GLU A 275 -13.03 -21.56 1.64
CA GLU A 275 -13.95 -22.67 1.66
C GLU A 275 -14.55 -22.62 3.05
N LEU A 276 -15.86 -22.39 3.10
CA LEU A 276 -16.66 -22.77 4.26
C LEU A 276 -16.25 -24.22 4.57
N ARG A 277 -15.50 -24.41 5.66
CA ARG A 277 -15.20 -25.73 6.22
C ARG A 277 -16.53 -26.36 6.64
N THR A 278 -17.21 -26.99 5.70
CA THR A 278 -18.15 -28.06 6.03
C THR A 278 -17.29 -29.21 6.54
N THR A 279 -17.45 -29.49 7.83
CA THR A 279 -16.85 -30.63 8.52
C THR A 279 -16.94 -31.90 7.66
N PRO A 280 -15.82 -32.56 7.31
CA PRO A 280 -15.88 -33.84 6.63
C PRO A 280 -16.24 -34.90 7.66
N THR A 281 -17.45 -35.42 7.55
CA THR A 281 -17.87 -36.65 8.20
C THR A 281 -16.94 -37.77 7.79
N SER A 282 -16.39 -38.43 8.81
CA SER A 282 -15.57 -39.64 8.76
C SER A 282 -15.90 -40.59 7.60
N ARG A 283 -14.92 -40.90 6.76
CA ARG A 283 -14.94 -42.12 5.95
C ARG A 283 -13.54 -42.70 5.84
N ASN A 284 -13.36 -43.78 6.60
CA ASN A 284 -12.23 -44.71 6.55
C ASN A 284 -11.89 -45.08 5.09
N ALA A 285 -10.65 -44.80 4.67
CA ALA A 285 -10.07 -45.38 3.47
C ALA A 285 -8.75 -46.07 3.85
N ILE A 286 -8.77 -47.37 3.62
CA ILE A 286 -7.82 -48.42 3.96
C ILE A 286 -6.45 -48.15 3.34
N ALA A 287 -5.39 -48.25 4.16
CA ALA A 287 -4.01 -48.22 3.73
C ALA A 287 -3.64 -49.49 2.96
N PHE A 288 -3.04 -49.35 1.78
CA PHE A 288 -2.31 -50.43 1.11
C PHE A 288 -0.83 -50.05 1.01
N SER A 289 -0.03 -50.68 1.87
CA SER A 289 1.43 -50.69 1.80
C SER A 289 1.90 -51.63 0.69
N ASN A 290 2.71 -51.15 -0.25
CA ASN A 290 3.51 -52.03 -1.12
C ASN A 290 5.00 -51.76 -0.89
N THR A 291 5.59 -52.67 -0.12
CA THR A 291 7.03 -52.87 0.04
C THR A 291 7.55 -53.66 -1.17
N ARG A 292 8.59 -53.17 -1.85
CA ARG A 292 9.47 -54.03 -2.66
C ARG A 292 10.93 -53.58 -2.51
N GLN A 293 11.71 -54.49 -1.94
CA GLN A 293 13.16 -54.50 -1.78
C GLN A 293 13.83 -55.22 -2.96
N THR A 294 15.17 -55.15 -3.02
CA THR A 294 16.17 -55.83 -3.90
C THR A 294 16.61 -55.00 -5.14
N GLY A 295 17.89 -54.82 -5.48
CA GLY A 295 19.19 -55.19 -4.89
C GLY A 295 20.33 -55.13 -5.95
N ARG A 296 21.54 -54.71 -5.52
CA ARG A 296 22.91 -55.06 -6.00
C ARG A 296 23.65 -54.35 -7.19
N THR A 297 24.77 -53.71 -6.78
CA THR A 297 26.21 -53.83 -7.22
C THR A 297 26.80 -53.25 -8.54
N ALA A 298 27.83 -52.38 -8.33
CA ALA A 298 29.22 -52.36 -8.90
C ALA A 298 29.45 -51.73 -10.29
N SER A 299 30.57 -51.09 -10.72
CA SER A 299 31.93 -50.74 -10.22
C SER A 299 32.60 -49.75 -11.24
N SER A 300 33.62 -48.98 -10.81
CA SER A 300 34.79 -48.42 -11.59
C SER A 300 34.54 -47.33 -12.68
N ALA A 301 35.42 -46.35 -13.01
CA ALA A 301 36.76 -45.90 -12.59
C ALA A 301 37.06 -44.45 -13.11
N THR A 302 37.95 -43.76 -12.39
CA THR A 302 38.97 -42.72 -12.69
C THR A 302 39.02 -41.95 -14.04
N GLN A 303 39.14 -40.61 -13.98
CA GLN A 303 40.15 -39.83 -14.74
C GLN A 303 40.45 -38.43 -14.15
N ILE A 304 41.72 -38.03 -14.27
CA ILE A 304 42.38 -36.80 -13.78
C ILE A 304 42.41 -35.75 -14.93
N VAL A 305 42.43 -34.43 -14.65
CA VAL A 305 43.37 -33.40 -15.19
C VAL A 305 42.87 -31.93 -15.05
N SER A 306 43.81 -31.11 -14.53
CA SER A 306 44.12 -29.66 -14.76
C SER A 306 43.31 -28.50 -14.16
N SER A 307 44.05 -27.76 -13.32
CA SER A 307 44.21 -26.30 -13.12
C SER A 307 43.34 -25.31 -13.91
N GLY A 308 42.85 -24.29 -13.19
CA GLY A 308 42.44 -22.99 -13.75
C GLY A 308 41.61 -22.15 -12.77
N ASP A 309 42.19 -21.01 -12.35
CA ASP A 309 41.56 -19.81 -11.78
C ASP A 309 40.66 -19.92 -10.54
N VAL A 310 41.21 -19.47 -9.40
CA VAL A 310 40.45 -19.07 -8.22
C VAL A 310 39.71 -17.76 -8.53
N THR A 311 38.60 -17.87 -9.26
CA THR A 311 37.52 -16.90 -9.10
C THR A 311 36.83 -17.28 -7.78
N PHE A 312 36.90 -16.40 -6.79
CA PHE A 312 36.22 -16.59 -5.51
C PHE A 312 34.70 -16.56 -5.77
N LYS A 313 34.16 -17.70 -6.16
CA LYS A 313 32.73 -17.97 -6.21
C LYS A 313 32.30 -18.08 -4.76
N PRO A 314 31.36 -17.26 -4.27
CA PRO A 314 30.92 -17.34 -2.89
C PRO A 314 30.51 -18.79 -2.61
N SER A 315 30.98 -19.32 -1.48
CA SER A 315 30.67 -20.68 -1.05
C SER A 315 29.15 -20.84 -1.02
N ALA A 316 28.63 -22.05 -1.30
CA ALA A 316 27.20 -22.33 -1.13
C ALA A 316 26.70 -21.94 0.29
N HIS A 317 27.59 -21.95 1.27
CA HIS A 317 27.35 -21.46 2.63
C HIS A 317 27.20 -19.93 2.71
N ASP A 318 28.00 -19.15 1.99
CA ASP A 318 27.90 -17.68 1.98
C ASP A 318 26.66 -17.22 1.22
N LEU A 319 26.34 -17.90 0.11
CA LEU A 319 25.09 -17.68 -0.63
C LEU A 319 23.88 -18.05 0.23
N PHE A 320 23.98 -19.11 1.03
CA PHE A 320 22.92 -19.53 1.96
C PHE A 320 22.74 -18.54 3.13
N LEU A 321 23.83 -17.99 3.69
CA LEU A 321 23.76 -16.96 4.73
C LEU A 321 23.21 -15.64 4.19
N GLU A 322 23.58 -15.24 2.97
CA GLU A 322 23.06 -14.07 2.29
C GLU A 322 21.56 -14.25 1.98
N THR A 323 21.17 -15.42 1.47
CA THR A 323 19.77 -15.79 1.25
C THR A 323 18.99 -15.85 2.56
N LYS A 324 19.58 -16.37 3.63
CA LYS A 324 18.98 -16.40 4.98
C LYS A 324 18.78 -14.99 5.51
N SER A 325 19.70 -14.06 5.27
CA SER A 325 19.57 -12.65 5.66
C SER A 325 18.47 -11.93 4.86
N ASP A 326 18.33 -12.21 3.56
CA ASP A 326 17.27 -11.69 2.69
C ASP A 326 15.90 -12.26 3.08
N ILE A 327 15.82 -13.56 3.39
CA ILE A 327 14.64 -14.27 3.93
C ILE A 327 14.24 -13.68 5.30
N LEU A 328 15.20 -13.46 6.19
CA LEU A 328 15.00 -12.85 7.51
C LEU A 328 14.63 -11.36 7.43
N ALA A 329 15.04 -10.66 6.36
CA ALA A 329 14.66 -9.27 6.07
C ALA A 329 13.28 -9.17 5.39
N LEU A 330 12.85 -10.22 4.69
CA LEU A 330 11.48 -10.38 4.21
C LEU A 330 10.51 -10.85 5.31
N GLY A 331 10.99 -11.05 6.54
CA GLY A 331 10.21 -11.47 7.69
C GLY A 331 9.86 -12.96 7.70
N VAL A 332 10.50 -13.80 6.90
CA VAL A 332 10.25 -15.25 6.94
C VAL A 332 10.91 -15.80 8.21
N GLY A 333 10.09 -16.41 9.07
CA GLY A 333 10.53 -17.04 10.31
C GLY A 333 11.52 -18.19 10.05
N ASP A 334 12.49 -18.33 10.96
CA ASP A 334 13.72 -19.13 10.86
C ASP A 334 13.50 -20.67 10.79
N ASP A 335 12.26 -21.16 10.76
CA ASP A 335 11.98 -22.56 11.13
C ASP A 335 11.86 -23.55 9.94
N THR A 336 11.75 -23.11 8.69
CA THR A 336 11.61 -24.05 7.55
C THR A 336 12.92 -24.70 7.11
N TYR A 337 14.07 -24.34 7.70
CA TYR A 337 15.39 -24.80 7.25
C TYR A 337 16.14 -25.68 8.26
N LEU A 338 15.52 -26.05 9.39
CA LEU A 338 16.17 -26.89 10.42
C LEU A 338 15.71 -28.36 10.45
N GLU A 339 14.72 -28.77 9.65
CA GLU A 339 14.25 -30.17 9.59
C GLU A 339 14.70 -30.94 8.33
N ALA A 340 15.77 -30.51 7.68
CA ALA A 340 16.44 -31.31 6.65
C ALA A 340 17.92 -31.48 7.00
N LYS A 341 18.19 -32.24 8.07
CA LYS A 341 19.50 -32.81 8.32
C LYS A 341 19.36 -34.26 8.78
#